data_AF-A0A2T6GTU3-F1
#
_entry.id   AF-A0A2T6GTU3-F1
#
_cell.length_a   1.000
_cell.length_b   1.000
_cell.length_c   1.000
_cell.angle_alpha   90.00
_cell.angle_beta   90.00
_cell.angle_gamma   90.00
#
_symmetry.space_group_name_H-M   'P 1'
#
loop_
_entity.id
_entity.type
_entity.pdbx_description
1 polymer ?
#
loop_
_entity_poly.entity_id
_entity_poly.type
_entity_poly.pdbx_seq_one_letter_code
_entity_poly.pdbx_strand_id
1 'polypeptide(L)'
;MKLPCLLLVIFLAGCDKPQDTQPNRLTDTVASLHIPLAATVDEVIANSPVRFGADCLEAVDMCWYEADRQGALLDLSLSQPEGTLELDQVSGLSMAVDGRVSNNIQALNIDLRGLPDNSTHKQNKDLIYRLIGNLKSAGWQTYYFPSDPRIPGAQWHKLDGQESLLGMTPLSHPLFDAKREMSLEEWLGVGTFYDWYLYQGNFIAHVRALRYDSKSAPLETAVYLISVNLMSLDRFWASHFAEHQRAHWKTLLPAQLQALLQRRSQAETRARAAGVTLEEGYAPPAIERGP
;
A
#
# COMPACT_ATOMS: atom_id res chain seq x y z
N MET A 1 60.42 -50.99 7.64
CA MET A 1 59.90 -50.56 6.32
C MET A 1 58.42 -50.26 6.48
N LYS A 2 58.05 -48.99 6.48
CA LYS A 2 56.66 -48.51 6.60
C LYS A 2 56.25 -48.03 5.21
N LEU A 3 55.23 -48.68 4.64
CA LEU A 3 54.65 -48.35 3.33
C LEU A 3 53.59 -47.25 3.50
N PRO A 4 53.48 -46.27 2.60
CA PRO A 4 52.77 -45.02 2.89
C PRO A 4 51.28 -45.07 2.55
N CYS A 5 50.57 -44.17 3.23
CA CYS A 5 49.15 -43.88 3.11
C CYS A 5 48.85 -43.25 1.73
N LEU A 6 47.95 -43.85 0.95
CA LEU A 6 47.43 -43.29 -0.30
C LEU A 6 46.22 -42.41 0.03
N LEU A 7 46.37 -41.09 -0.11
CA LEU A 7 45.30 -40.10 0.00
C LEU A 7 44.37 -40.19 -1.21
N LEU A 8 43.10 -40.49 -0.96
CA LEU A 8 42.04 -40.45 -1.96
C LEU A 8 41.45 -39.02 -2.00
N VAL A 9 41.78 -38.27 -3.05
CA VAL A 9 41.17 -36.95 -3.33
C VAL A 9 39.83 -37.18 -4.02
N ILE A 10 38.74 -36.85 -3.34
CA ILE A 10 37.39 -36.82 -3.93
C ILE A 10 37.26 -35.49 -4.67
N PHE A 11 37.25 -35.53 -6.00
CA PHE A 11 36.83 -34.40 -6.81
C PHE A 11 35.31 -34.25 -6.68
N LEU A 12 34.87 -33.19 -6.00
CA LEU A 12 33.51 -32.66 -6.11
C LEU A 12 33.36 -32.10 -7.52
N ALA A 13 32.77 -32.88 -8.42
CA ALA A 13 32.24 -32.35 -9.68
C ALA A 13 31.05 -31.43 -9.32
N GLY A 14 31.28 -30.12 -9.43
CA GLY A 14 30.21 -29.14 -9.36
C GLY A 14 29.20 -29.39 -10.48
N CYS A 15 27.92 -29.35 -10.14
CA CYS A 15 26.85 -29.27 -11.12
C CYS A 15 26.83 -27.86 -11.71
N ASP A 16 27.72 -27.58 -12.67
CA ASP A 16 27.56 -26.44 -13.57
C ASP A 16 26.35 -26.75 -14.46
N LYS A 17 25.21 -26.15 -14.12
CA LYS A 17 24.11 -26.02 -15.07
C LYS A 17 24.54 -24.98 -16.11
N PRO A 18 24.44 -25.28 -17.41
CA PRO A 18 24.75 -24.29 -18.44
C PRO A 18 23.83 -23.07 -18.27
N GLN A 19 24.45 -21.89 -18.26
CA GLN A 19 23.74 -20.61 -18.31
C GLN A 19 22.89 -20.57 -19.57
N ASP A 20 21.58 -20.70 -19.37
CA ASP A 20 20.58 -20.43 -20.38
C ASP A 20 20.65 -18.94 -20.69
N THR A 21 21.36 -18.59 -21.75
CA THR A 21 21.42 -17.24 -22.32
C THR A 21 20.23 -17.06 -23.24
N GLN A 22 19.03 -17.12 -22.66
CA GLN A 22 17.85 -16.54 -23.28
C GLN A 22 17.74 -15.11 -22.74
N PRO A 23 17.78 -14.06 -23.60
CA PRO A 23 17.37 -12.74 -23.14
C PRO A 23 15.94 -12.90 -22.66
N ASN A 24 15.70 -12.60 -21.39
CA ASN A 24 14.36 -12.59 -20.79
C ASN A 24 13.58 -11.47 -21.50
N ARG A 25 13.05 -11.77 -22.69
CA ARG A 25 12.15 -10.88 -23.42
C ARG A 25 10.90 -10.84 -22.57
N LEU A 26 10.75 -9.77 -21.80
CA LEU A 26 9.44 -9.32 -21.34
C LEU A 26 8.56 -9.35 -22.60
N THR A 27 7.60 -10.27 -22.65
CA THR A 27 6.61 -10.30 -23.71
C THR A 27 5.83 -8.99 -23.61
N ASP A 28 5.82 -8.19 -24.69
CA ASP A 28 5.09 -6.91 -24.77
C ASP A 28 3.56 -7.07 -24.65
N THR A 29 3.05 -8.30 -24.48
CA THR A 29 1.65 -8.56 -24.16
C THR A 29 1.36 -8.20 -22.71
N VAL A 30 0.85 -6.98 -22.53
CA VAL A 30 0.20 -6.55 -21.29
C VAL A 30 -1.19 -7.18 -21.23
N ALA A 31 -1.44 -8.00 -20.21
CA ALA A 31 -2.78 -8.54 -19.97
C ALA A 31 -3.60 -7.53 -19.16
N SER A 32 -4.78 -7.15 -19.65
CA SER A 32 -5.69 -6.26 -18.96
C SER A 32 -6.65 -7.05 -18.07
N LEU A 33 -6.64 -6.78 -16.77
CA LEU A 33 -7.51 -7.42 -15.77
C LEU A 33 -8.53 -6.41 -15.25
N HIS A 34 -9.78 -6.84 -15.11
CA HIS A 34 -10.83 -6.06 -14.46
C HIS A 34 -11.19 -6.70 -13.11
N ILE A 35 -11.16 -5.92 -12.03
CA ILE A 35 -11.54 -6.38 -10.69
C ILE A 35 -12.57 -5.40 -10.10
N PRO A 36 -13.83 -5.82 -9.93
CA PRO A 36 -14.77 -5.13 -9.06
C PRO A 36 -14.34 -5.35 -7.60
N LEU A 37 -14.02 -4.29 -6.86
CA LEU A 37 -13.46 -4.44 -5.50
C LEU A 37 -14.42 -5.12 -4.51
N ALA A 38 -15.72 -5.07 -4.76
CA ALA A 38 -16.74 -5.74 -3.95
C ALA A 38 -17.09 -7.17 -4.42
N ALA A 39 -16.45 -7.67 -5.48
CA ALA A 39 -16.69 -9.01 -6.01
C ALA A 39 -16.13 -10.11 -5.09
N THR A 40 -16.61 -11.33 -5.31
CA THR A 40 -16.01 -12.52 -4.72
C THR A 40 -14.71 -12.86 -5.43
N VAL A 41 -13.81 -13.55 -4.72
CA VAL A 41 -12.56 -14.02 -5.34
C VAL A 41 -12.84 -15.00 -6.50
N ASP A 42 -13.87 -15.84 -6.36
CA ASP A 42 -14.28 -16.79 -7.40
C ASP A 42 -14.73 -16.06 -8.69
N GLU A 43 -15.46 -14.96 -8.55
CA GLU A 43 -15.89 -14.14 -9.69
C GLU A 43 -14.69 -13.52 -10.41
N VAL A 44 -13.71 -13.01 -9.66
CA VAL A 44 -12.49 -12.43 -10.24
C VAL A 44 -11.67 -13.50 -10.96
N ILE A 45 -11.48 -14.66 -10.33
CA ILE A 45 -10.70 -15.76 -10.92
C ILE A 45 -11.38 -16.31 -12.17
N ALA A 46 -12.70 -16.51 -12.14
CA ALA A 46 -13.45 -17.07 -13.26
C ALA A 46 -13.43 -16.18 -14.51
N ASN A 47 -13.34 -14.86 -14.32
CA ASN A 47 -13.35 -13.87 -15.41
C ASN A 47 -11.95 -13.34 -15.77
N SER A 48 -10.91 -13.80 -15.09
CA SER A 48 -9.54 -13.30 -15.28
C SER A 48 -8.88 -13.90 -16.53
N PRO A 49 -8.20 -13.09 -17.36
CA PRO A 49 -7.35 -13.59 -18.45
C PRO A 49 -6.03 -14.18 -17.94
N VAL A 50 -5.66 -13.93 -16.67
CA VAL A 50 -4.48 -14.50 -16.02
C VAL A 50 -4.87 -15.54 -14.98
N ARG A 51 -4.00 -16.53 -14.77
CA ARG A 51 -4.23 -17.56 -13.74
C ARG A 51 -3.87 -17.01 -12.37
N PHE A 52 -4.49 -17.56 -11.34
CA PHE A 52 -4.14 -17.29 -9.94
C PHE A 52 -3.66 -18.58 -9.27
N GLY A 53 -2.52 -18.50 -8.60
CA GLY A 53 -2.09 -19.52 -7.64
C GLY A 53 -2.76 -19.29 -6.30
N ALA A 54 -3.30 -20.33 -5.67
CA ALA A 54 -3.94 -20.24 -4.36
C ALA A 54 -3.06 -20.92 -3.30
N ASP A 55 -2.85 -20.23 -2.18
CA ASP A 55 -2.28 -20.77 -0.95
C ASP A 55 -3.32 -20.62 0.16
N CYS A 56 -3.80 -21.72 0.71
CA CYS A 56 -4.90 -21.75 1.66
C CYS A 56 -4.49 -22.42 2.98
N LEU A 57 -4.74 -21.73 4.09
CA LEU A 57 -4.51 -22.23 5.43
C LEU A 57 -5.84 -22.53 6.14
N GLU A 58 -6.24 -23.79 6.07
CA GLU A 58 -7.54 -24.28 6.60
C GLU A 58 -7.73 -23.98 8.10
N ALA A 59 -6.66 -24.03 8.90
CA ALA A 59 -6.71 -23.79 10.35
C ALA A 59 -7.27 -22.40 10.73
N VAL A 60 -7.12 -21.41 9.85
CA VAL A 60 -7.65 -20.05 10.02
C VAL A 60 -8.69 -19.67 8.96
N ASP A 61 -9.02 -20.60 8.06
CA ASP A 61 -9.93 -20.39 6.94
C ASP A 61 -9.56 -19.12 6.13
N MET A 62 -8.28 -19.01 5.80
CA MET A 62 -7.73 -17.92 4.99
C MET A 62 -7.09 -18.46 3.73
N CYS A 63 -7.27 -17.74 2.63
CA CYS A 63 -6.61 -18.02 1.36
C CYS A 63 -5.96 -16.75 0.79
N TRP A 64 -4.78 -16.93 0.21
CA TRP A 64 -4.05 -15.94 -0.56
C TRP A 64 -4.02 -16.37 -2.02
N TYR A 65 -4.29 -15.44 -2.91
CA TYR A 65 -4.30 -15.68 -4.35
C TYR A 65 -3.31 -14.74 -5.02
N GLU A 66 -2.35 -15.26 -5.78
CA GLU A 66 -1.36 -14.46 -6.50
C GLU A 66 -1.51 -14.65 -8.01
N ALA A 67 -1.51 -13.55 -8.76
CA ALA A 67 -1.62 -13.60 -10.21
C ALA A 67 -0.33 -14.16 -10.84
N ASP A 68 -0.45 -15.24 -11.60
CA ASP A 68 0.62 -15.75 -12.45
C ASP A 68 0.71 -14.91 -13.73
N ARG A 69 1.65 -13.97 -13.70
CA ARG A 69 1.90 -13.03 -14.80
C ARG A 69 2.82 -13.59 -15.88
N GLN A 70 3.41 -14.78 -15.69
CA GLN A 70 4.40 -15.35 -16.62
C GLN A 70 5.50 -14.37 -17.07
N GLY A 71 5.91 -13.46 -16.17
CA GLY A 71 6.92 -12.42 -16.47
C GLY A 71 6.41 -11.16 -17.16
N ALA A 72 5.12 -11.07 -17.51
CA ALA A 72 4.51 -9.87 -18.07
C ALA A 72 4.09 -8.86 -16.99
N LEU A 73 3.79 -7.63 -17.45
CA LEU A 73 3.09 -6.63 -16.65
C LEU A 73 1.59 -6.72 -16.91
N LEU A 74 0.79 -6.25 -15.95
CA LEU A 74 -0.65 -6.17 -16.09
C LEU A 74 -1.08 -4.70 -16.17
N ASP A 75 -2.16 -4.48 -16.92
CA ASP A 75 -3.00 -3.30 -16.76
C ASP A 75 -4.21 -3.71 -15.92
N LEU A 76 -4.58 -2.90 -14.94
CA LEU A 76 -5.58 -3.24 -13.96
C LEU A 76 -6.64 -2.15 -13.89
N SER A 77 -7.88 -2.54 -14.18
CA SER A 77 -9.07 -1.70 -14.06
C SER A 77 -9.85 -2.12 -12.81
N LEU A 78 -9.89 -1.25 -11.81
CA LEU A 78 -10.54 -1.50 -10.52
C LEU A 78 -11.86 -0.74 -10.46
N SER A 79 -12.98 -1.46 -10.54
CA SER A 79 -14.30 -0.82 -10.44
C SER A 79 -14.79 -0.74 -9.00
N GLN A 80 -15.37 0.41 -8.69
CA GLN A 80 -16.08 0.73 -7.46
C GLN A 80 -17.43 1.36 -7.84
N PRO A 81 -18.44 1.34 -6.95
CA PRO A 81 -19.74 1.95 -7.25
C PRO A 81 -19.66 3.41 -7.71
N GLU A 82 -18.65 4.16 -7.24
CA GLU A 82 -18.53 5.61 -7.47
C GLU A 82 -17.42 5.97 -8.48
N GLY A 83 -16.72 5.00 -9.08
CA GLY A 83 -15.62 5.28 -10.00
C GLY A 83 -14.83 4.06 -10.47
N THR A 84 -13.87 4.27 -11.36
CA THR A 84 -12.93 3.23 -11.82
C THR A 84 -11.51 3.77 -11.72
N LEU A 85 -10.63 2.98 -11.11
CA LEU A 85 -9.21 3.27 -11.01
C LEU A 85 -8.45 2.41 -12.01
N GLU A 86 -7.75 3.07 -12.93
CA GLU A 86 -6.88 2.42 -13.89
C GLU A 86 -5.42 2.49 -13.39
N LEU A 87 -4.76 1.34 -13.36
CA LEU A 87 -3.36 1.18 -12.97
C LEU A 87 -2.62 0.44 -14.07
N ASP A 88 -1.58 1.06 -14.60
CA ASP A 88 -0.69 0.47 -15.60
C ASP A 88 0.57 -0.10 -14.94
N GLN A 89 1.28 -0.94 -15.68
CA GLN A 89 2.60 -1.46 -15.29
C GLN A 89 2.59 -2.22 -13.94
N VAL A 90 1.50 -2.95 -13.64
CA VAL A 90 1.41 -3.77 -12.43
C VAL A 90 2.38 -4.95 -12.54
N SER A 91 3.33 -4.99 -11.60
CA SER A 91 4.37 -6.01 -11.49
C SER A 91 4.10 -7.04 -10.40
N GLY A 92 3.05 -6.88 -9.60
CA GLY A 92 2.63 -7.82 -8.57
C GLY A 92 1.16 -7.61 -8.23
N LEU A 93 0.42 -8.70 -8.06
CA LEU A 93 -0.99 -8.64 -7.71
C LEU A 93 -1.34 -9.84 -6.83
N SER A 94 -1.79 -9.57 -5.61
CA SER A 94 -2.32 -10.61 -4.72
C SER A 94 -3.59 -10.18 -4.01
N MET A 95 -4.46 -11.16 -3.75
CA MET A 95 -5.71 -11.01 -3.01
C MET A 95 -5.67 -11.86 -1.75
N ALA A 96 -6.26 -11.36 -0.67
CA ALA A 96 -6.49 -12.12 0.55
C ALA A 96 -7.98 -12.21 0.87
N VAL A 97 -8.41 -13.43 1.24
CA VAL A 97 -9.78 -13.74 1.63
C VAL A 97 -9.77 -14.43 3.00
N ASP A 98 -10.71 -14.03 3.84
CA ASP A 98 -10.98 -14.62 5.15
C ASP A 98 -12.38 -15.25 5.10
N GLY A 99 -12.42 -16.56 4.87
CA GLY A 99 -13.65 -17.33 4.63
C GLY A 99 -14.63 -17.29 5.81
N ARG A 100 -14.13 -16.99 7.02
CA ARG A 100 -14.96 -16.82 8.22
C ARG A 100 -15.81 -15.56 8.18
N VAL A 101 -15.39 -14.58 7.39
CA VAL A 101 -16.03 -13.26 7.27
C VAL A 101 -16.82 -13.19 5.97
N SER A 102 -16.17 -13.47 4.84
CA SER A 102 -16.75 -13.34 3.51
C SER A 102 -15.86 -13.95 2.43
N ASN A 103 -16.46 -14.38 1.33
CA ASN A 103 -15.74 -14.75 0.10
C ASN A 103 -15.37 -13.54 -0.78
N ASN A 104 -15.76 -12.32 -0.36
CA ASN A 104 -15.39 -11.09 -1.03
C ASN A 104 -13.92 -10.74 -0.78
N ILE A 105 -13.30 -10.06 -1.74
CA ILE A 105 -11.93 -9.55 -1.61
C ILE A 105 -11.84 -8.64 -0.37
N GLN A 106 -11.04 -9.03 0.63
CA GLN A 106 -10.85 -8.24 1.84
C GLN A 106 -9.63 -7.32 1.74
N ALA A 107 -8.61 -7.76 1.02
CA ALA A 107 -7.44 -6.97 0.70
C ALA A 107 -6.92 -7.31 -0.69
N LEU A 108 -6.50 -6.29 -1.43
CA LEU A 108 -5.81 -6.38 -2.72
C LEU A 108 -4.46 -5.67 -2.58
N ASN A 109 -3.36 -6.40 -2.77
CA ASN A 109 -2.01 -5.84 -2.81
C ASN A 109 -1.57 -5.73 -4.26
N ILE A 110 -1.11 -4.55 -4.65
CA ILE A 110 -0.70 -4.23 -6.00
C ILE A 110 0.71 -3.65 -5.92
N ASP A 111 1.67 -4.27 -6.58
CA ASP A 111 3.00 -3.72 -6.76
C ASP A 111 3.12 -3.14 -8.16
N LEU A 112 3.60 -1.91 -8.26
CA LEU A 112 3.80 -1.21 -9.53
C LEU A 112 5.27 -1.25 -9.93
N ARG A 113 5.53 -1.35 -11.23
CA ARG A 113 6.88 -1.25 -11.76
C ARG A 113 7.45 0.15 -11.47
N GLY A 114 8.50 0.19 -10.66
CA GLY A 114 9.29 1.40 -10.43
C GLY A 114 10.12 1.80 -11.65
N LEU A 115 10.73 2.99 -11.59
CA LEU A 115 11.67 3.45 -12.61
C LEU A 115 13.03 2.74 -12.48
N PRO A 116 13.87 2.72 -13.53
CA PRO A 116 15.22 2.17 -13.46
C PRO A 116 16.09 2.80 -12.37
N ASP A 117 17.08 2.07 -11.87
CA ASP A 117 17.89 2.43 -10.68
C ASP A 117 18.67 3.74 -10.77
N ASN A 118 18.90 4.26 -11.98
CA ASN A 118 19.55 5.56 -12.21
C ASN A 118 18.57 6.72 -12.34
N SER A 119 17.29 6.52 -12.01
CA SER A 119 16.26 7.56 -12.10
C SER A 119 16.41 8.57 -10.96
N THR A 120 16.13 9.82 -11.28
CA THR A 120 16.23 10.91 -10.31
C THR A 120 15.12 10.86 -9.28
N HIS A 121 15.33 11.48 -8.11
CA HIS A 121 14.24 11.67 -7.13
C HIS A 121 13.05 12.40 -7.73
N LYS A 122 13.30 13.40 -8.59
CA LYS A 122 12.23 14.13 -9.27
C LYS A 122 11.38 13.22 -10.16
N GLN A 123 12.00 12.36 -10.97
CA GLN A 123 11.26 11.44 -11.84
C GLN A 123 10.39 10.47 -11.04
N ASN A 124 10.92 9.94 -9.93
CA ASN A 124 10.16 9.05 -9.05
C ASN A 124 9.03 9.80 -8.32
N LYS A 125 9.29 11.02 -7.83
CA LYS A 125 8.26 11.90 -7.27
C LYS A 125 7.12 12.13 -8.26
N ASP A 126 7.46 12.48 -9.51
CA ASP A 126 6.48 12.73 -10.56
C ASP A 126 5.67 11.47 -10.92
N LEU A 127 6.29 10.27 -10.90
CA LEU A 127 5.60 8.99 -11.08
C LEU A 127 4.58 8.74 -9.94
N ILE A 128 5.01 8.91 -8.69
CA ILE A 128 4.17 8.64 -7.52
C ILE A 128 3.01 9.63 -7.42
N TYR A 129 3.24 10.93 -7.65
CA TYR A 129 2.14 11.90 -7.65
C TYR A 129 1.17 11.72 -8.82
N ARG A 130 1.63 11.17 -9.96
CA ARG A 130 0.70 10.73 -11.02
C ARG A 130 -0.24 9.64 -10.54
N LEU A 131 0.28 8.63 -9.82
CA LEU A 131 -0.53 7.59 -9.20
C LEU A 131 -1.56 8.19 -8.20
N ILE A 132 -1.13 9.10 -7.32
CA ILE A 132 -2.03 9.80 -6.40
C ILE A 132 -3.09 10.62 -7.17
N GLY A 133 -2.70 11.25 -8.28
CA GLY A 133 -3.61 11.96 -9.19
C GLY A 133 -4.66 11.05 -9.84
N ASN A 134 -4.25 9.84 -10.26
CA ASN A 134 -5.16 8.84 -10.83
C ASN A 134 -6.19 8.37 -9.79
N LEU A 135 -5.74 8.07 -8.56
CA LEU A 135 -6.63 7.75 -7.43
C LEU A 135 -7.66 8.85 -7.19
N LYS A 136 -7.22 10.11 -7.12
CA LYS A 136 -8.14 11.25 -6.94
C LYS A 136 -9.14 11.40 -8.07
N SER A 137 -8.69 11.20 -9.31
CA SER A 137 -9.56 11.26 -10.49
C SER A 137 -10.60 10.14 -10.50
N ALA A 138 -10.27 8.99 -9.89
CA ALA A 138 -11.20 7.88 -9.65
C ALA A 138 -12.12 8.07 -8.43
N GLY A 139 -12.08 9.25 -7.78
CA GLY A 139 -12.96 9.61 -6.66
C GLY A 139 -12.38 9.33 -5.26
N TRP A 140 -11.14 8.88 -5.16
CA TRP A 140 -10.50 8.69 -3.85
C TRP A 140 -10.13 10.03 -3.22
N GLN A 141 -10.35 10.14 -1.91
CA GLN A 141 -10.07 11.35 -1.14
C GLN A 141 -9.19 11.06 0.06
N THR A 142 -8.43 12.06 0.51
CA THR A 142 -7.56 11.97 1.70
C THR A 142 -8.34 11.40 2.88
N TYR A 143 -7.79 10.36 3.51
CA TYR A 143 -8.34 9.78 4.73
C TYR A 143 -7.63 10.33 5.95
N TYR A 144 -8.38 10.92 6.88
CA TYR A 144 -7.87 11.27 8.20
C TYR A 144 -8.29 10.21 9.21
N PHE A 145 -7.31 9.48 9.75
CA PHE A 145 -7.56 8.44 10.74
C PHE A 145 -8.25 9.05 11.99
N PRO A 146 -9.21 8.38 12.65
CA PRO A 146 -10.04 8.99 13.68
C PRO A 146 -9.32 9.66 14.87
N SER A 147 -8.09 9.27 15.22
CA SER A 147 -7.29 9.98 16.23
C SER A 147 -6.51 11.18 15.71
N ASP A 148 -6.33 11.29 14.41
CA ASP A 148 -5.41 12.22 13.80
C ASP A 148 -6.12 13.54 13.51
N PRO A 149 -5.47 14.69 13.72
CA PRO A 149 -6.07 15.98 13.47
C PRO A 149 -6.24 16.20 11.95
N ARG A 150 -7.34 16.83 11.56
CA ARG A 150 -7.67 17.10 10.15
C ARG A 150 -6.87 18.28 9.61
N ILE A 151 -5.56 18.13 9.50
CA ILE A 151 -4.63 19.19 9.08
C ILE A 151 -4.34 19.01 7.57
N PRO A 152 -4.76 19.96 6.71
CA PRO A 152 -4.41 19.94 5.30
C PRO A 152 -2.90 20.03 5.11
N GLY A 153 -2.37 19.40 4.07
CA GLY A 153 -0.94 19.44 3.75
C GLY A 153 -0.41 20.86 3.51
N ALA A 154 -1.26 21.80 3.07
CA ALA A 154 -0.86 23.20 2.91
C ALA A 154 -0.51 23.91 4.24
N GLN A 155 -0.97 23.37 5.37
CA GLN A 155 -0.71 23.91 6.70
C GLN A 155 0.47 23.23 7.40
N TRP A 156 1.09 22.23 6.75
CA TRP A 156 2.20 21.43 7.31
C TRP A 156 3.31 22.30 7.93
N HIS A 157 3.76 23.35 7.24
CA HIS A 157 4.86 24.21 7.65
C HIS A 157 4.61 25.02 8.94
N LYS A 158 3.36 25.09 9.42
CA LYS A 158 3.01 25.76 10.68
C LYS A 158 3.24 24.88 11.91
N LEU A 159 3.56 23.62 11.69
CA LEU A 159 3.84 22.65 12.73
C LEU A 159 5.35 22.64 12.97
N ASP A 160 5.76 22.58 14.23
CA ASP A 160 7.16 22.32 14.58
C ASP A 160 7.51 20.94 14.01
N GLY A 161 8.28 20.95 12.91
CA GLY A 161 8.50 19.82 11.99
C GLY A 161 9.28 18.63 12.55
N GLN A 162 9.04 18.23 13.79
CA GLN A 162 9.52 16.97 14.33
C GLN A 162 8.43 15.91 14.26
N GLU A 163 8.86 14.66 14.06
CA GLU A 163 8.10 13.40 13.87
C GLU A 163 6.96 13.14 14.88
N SER A 164 6.86 13.99 15.88
CA SER A 164 5.79 14.06 16.85
C SER A 164 4.86 15.21 16.48
N LEU A 165 3.94 14.98 15.54
CA LEU A 165 2.89 15.93 15.17
C LEU A 165 2.07 16.29 16.41
N LEU A 166 2.46 17.32 17.16
CA LEU A 166 1.85 17.64 18.45
C LEU A 166 1.89 16.43 19.42
N GLY A 167 3.01 15.75 19.60
CA GLY A 167 3.09 14.68 20.61
C GLY A 167 2.61 13.30 20.13
N MET A 168 2.31 13.10 18.84
CA MET A 168 1.78 11.84 18.30
C MET A 168 2.43 11.46 16.97
N THR A 169 2.38 10.16 16.64
CA THR A 169 2.75 9.62 15.33
C THR A 169 1.45 9.35 14.57
N PRO A 170 0.97 10.29 13.73
CA PRO A 170 -0.27 10.13 13.00
C PRO A 170 -0.11 9.07 11.91
N LEU A 171 -1.18 8.33 11.64
CA LEU A 171 -1.31 7.49 10.45
C LEU A 171 -1.51 8.36 9.20
N SER A 172 -2.35 9.40 9.28
CA SER A 172 -2.60 10.37 8.21
C SER A 172 -1.76 11.64 8.40
N HIS A 173 -0.45 11.54 8.20
CA HIS A 173 0.47 12.68 8.37
C HIS A 173 0.26 13.76 7.27
N PRO A 174 0.24 15.08 7.59
CA PRO A 174 -0.07 16.14 6.60
C PRO A 174 0.90 16.25 5.43
N LEU A 175 2.14 15.78 5.61
CA LEU A 175 3.10 15.65 4.49
C LEU A 175 2.55 14.77 3.36
N PHE A 176 1.78 13.74 3.70
CA PHE A 176 1.21 12.79 2.74
C PHE A 176 -0.28 13.07 2.46
N ASP A 177 -0.65 14.35 2.40
CA ASP A 177 -1.98 14.75 1.95
C ASP A 177 -2.08 14.65 0.42
N ALA A 178 -3.02 13.84 -0.09
CA ALA A 178 -3.24 13.65 -1.53
C ALA A 178 -3.63 14.97 -2.25
N LYS A 179 -4.07 15.99 -1.52
CA LYS A 179 -4.42 17.31 -2.11
C LYS A 179 -3.21 18.18 -2.42
N ARG A 180 -2.00 17.81 -1.98
CA ARG A 180 -0.78 18.60 -2.16
C ARG A 180 0.38 17.74 -2.64
N GLU A 181 1.17 18.29 -3.56
CA GLU A 181 2.48 17.74 -3.86
C GLU A 181 3.57 18.36 -2.99
N MET A 182 4.48 17.52 -2.49
CA MET A 182 5.73 17.97 -1.88
C MET A 182 6.61 18.69 -2.89
N SER A 183 7.36 19.69 -2.41
CA SER A 183 8.57 20.15 -3.07
C SER A 183 9.62 19.04 -3.12
N LEU A 184 10.64 19.18 -3.97
CA LEU A 184 11.73 18.20 -3.99
C LEU A 184 12.51 18.19 -2.66
N GLU A 185 12.63 19.34 -2.01
CA GLU A 185 13.28 19.45 -0.70
C GLU A 185 12.50 18.70 0.37
N GLU A 186 11.18 18.90 0.45
CA GLU A 186 10.31 18.16 1.37
C GLU A 186 10.37 16.65 1.09
N TRP A 187 10.35 16.28 -0.19
CA TRP A 187 10.47 14.89 -0.63
C TRP A 187 11.78 14.24 -0.15
N LEU A 188 12.91 14.92 -0.35
CA LEU A 188 14.22 14.42 0.10
C LEU A 188 14.32 14.39 1.63
N GLY A 189 13.64 15.31 2.32
CA GLY A 189 13.56 15.36 3.78
C GLY A 189 12.74 14.24 4.42
N VAL A 190 11.86 13.57 3.66
CA VAL A 190 11.22 12.33 4.12
C VAL A 190 12.29 11.25 4.31
N GLY A 191 12.13 10.43 5.33
CA GLY A 191 12.96 9.25 5.55
C GLY A 191 12.74 8.18 4.48
N THR A 192 12.63 6.93 4.93
CA THR A 192 12.60 5.77 4.03
C THR A 192 11.21 5.52 3.40
N PHE A 193 10.14 5.91 4.09
CA PHE A 193 8.76 5.55 3.73
C PHE A 193 7.91 6.78 3.44
N TYR A 194 7.08 6.66 2.42
CA TYR A 194 6.07 7.63 2.04
C TYR A 194 4.72 6.92 2.06
N ASP A 195 3.75 7.49 2.77
CA ASP A 195 2.51 6.78 3.13
C ASP A 195 1.29 7.68 2.93
N TRP A 196 0.57 7.50 1.82
CA TRP A 196 -0.72 8.16 1.59
C TRP A 196 -1.86 7.22 1.94
N TYR A 197 -2.79 7.68 2.76
CA TYR A 197 -4.05 7.01 3.02
C TYR A 197 -5.19 7.78 2.36
N LEU A 198 -5.93 7.08 1.51
CA LEU A 198 -7.12 7.59 0.85
C LEU A 198 -8.30 6.65 1.11
N TYR A 199 -9.51 7.15 0.91
CA TYR A 199 -10.70 6.32 1.00
C TYR A 199 -11.71 6.65 -0.11
N GLN A 200 -12.52 5.65 -0.46
CA GLN A 200 -13.67 5.77 -1.35
C GLN A 200 -14.70 4.69 -0.98
N GLY A 201 -15.97 5.07 -0.88
CA GLY A 201 -17.02 4.18 -0.40
C GLY A 201 -16.65 3.42 0.89
N ASN A 202 -16.55 2.09 0.76
CA ASN A 202 -16.22 1.17 1.85
C ASN A 202 -14.77 0.64 1.81
N PHE A 203 -13.85 1.35 1.14
CA PHE A 203 -12.45 0.92 0.99
C PHE A 203 -11.45 2.00 1.40
N ILE A 204 -10.31 1.53 1.91
CA ILE A 204 -9.11 2.33 2.17
C ILE A 204 -8.05 1.93 1.15
N ALA A 205 -7.40 2.93 0.56
CA ALA A 205 -6.18 2.76 -0.22
C ALA A 205 -5.00 3.27 0.60
N HIS A 206 -4.02 2.41 0.83
CA HIS A 206 -2.71 2.77 1.34
C HIS A 206 -1.71 2.71 0.18
N VAL A 207 -1.29 3.88 -0.30
CA VAL A 207 -0.21 3.99 -1.27
C VAL A 207 1.09 4.16 -0.51
N ARG A 208 2.02 3.24 -0.73
CA ARG A 208 3.32 3.26 -0.09
C ARG A 208 4.42 3.36 -1.13
N ALA A 209 5.40 4.22 -0.86
CA ALA A 209 6.67 4.20 -1.57
C ALA A 209 7.83 3.98 -0.60
N LEU A 210 8.72 3.05 -0.94
CA LEU A 210 9.92 2.72 -0.17
C LEU A 210 11.14 3.16 -0.96
N ARG A 211 11.89 4.13 -0.42
CA ARG A 211 13.06 4.73 -1.05
C ARG A 211 14.35 3.96 -0.73
N TYR A 212 15.12 3.70 -1.77
CA TYR A 212 16.50 3.21 -1.69
C TYR A 212 17.43 4.16 -2.47
N ASP A 213 18.18 4.97 -1.72
CA ASP A 213 19.08 5.95 -2.32
C ASP A 213 20.28 5.28 -3.01
N SER A 214 20.70 5.85 -4.13
CA SER A 214 21.91 5.41 -4.82
C SER A 214 23.13 5.54 -3.90
N LYS A 215 23.99 4.51 -3.89
CA LYS A 215 25.23 4.55 -3.11
C LYS A 215 26.21 5.62 -3.60
N SER A 216 26.20 5.95 -4.90
CA SER A 216 27.13 6.90 -5.50
C SER A 216 26.59 8.32 -5.59
N ALA A 217 25.27 8.48 -5.69
CA ALA A 217 24.62 9.79 -5.83
C ALA A 217 23.29 9.85 -5.06
N PRO A 218 23.32 9.74 -3.70
CA PRO A 218 22.14 9.54 -2.86
C PRO A 218 21.16 10.71 -2.82
N LEU A 219 21.60 11.92 -3.20
CA LEU A 219 20.72 13.09 -3.28
C LEU A 219 20.18 13.33 -4.70
N GLU A 220 20.68 12.58 -5.69
CA GLU A 220 20.33 12.77 -7.09
C GLU A 220 19.43 11.64 -7.60
N THR A 221 19.72 10.39 -7.25
CA THR A 221 19.09 9.19 -7.80
C THR A 221 18.75 8.16 -6.72
N ALA A 222 17.63 7.47 -6.93
CA ALA A 222 17.14 6.45 -6.02
C ALA A 222 16.15 5.50 -6.73
N VAL A 223 16.02 4.29 -6.19
CA VAL A 223 14.95 3.34 -6.53
C VAL A 223 13.78 3.53 -5.56
N TYR A 224 12.56 3.44 -6.08
CA TYR A 224 11.35 3.44 -5.27
C TYR A 224 10.56 2.16 -5.54
N LEU A 225 10.28 1.40 -4.49
CA LEU A 225 9.31 0.31 -4.54
C LEU A 225 7.94 0.89 -4.20
N ILE A 226 7.00 0.78 -5.13
CA ILE A 226 5.68 1.41 -5.05
C ILE A 226 4.63 0.31 -4.92
N SER A 227 3.81 0.39 -3.88
CA SER A 227 2.69 -0.51 -3.69
C SER A 227 1.40 0.24 -3.34
N VAL A 228 0.29 -0.34 -3.76
CA VAL A 228 -1.07 0.08 -3.42
C VAL A 228 -1.74 -1.08 -2.72
N ASN A 229 -2.09 -0.89 -1.45
CA ASN A 229 -2.87 -1.85 -0.68
C ASN A 229 -4.30 -1.30 -0.55
N LEU A 230 -5.27 -2.01 -1.14
CA LEU A 230 -6.69 -1.70 -1.02
C LEU A 230 -7.31 -2.65 -0.01
N MET A 231 -7.98 -2.12 1.00
CA MET A 231 -8.65 -2.90 2.04
C MET A 231 -10.11 -2.49 2.18
N SER A 232 -11.00 -3.46 2.41
CA SER A 232 -12.34 -3.15 2.89
C SER A 232 -12.24 -2.45 4.25
N LEU A 233 -13.16 -1.52 4.55
CA LEU A 233 -13.23 -0.88 5.87
C LEU A 233 -13.46 -1.91 6.98
N ASP A 234 -14.18 -3.00 6.68
CA ASP A 234 -14.38 -4.09 7.63
C ASP A 234 -13.04 -4.75 8.00
N ARG A 235 -12.20 -5.07 7.01
CA ARG A 235 -10.86 -5.63 7.23
C ARG A 235 -9.94 -4.64 7.94
N PHE A 236 -9.95 -3.38 7.48
CA PHE A 236 -9.16 -2.30 8.07
C PHE A 236 -9.49 -2.17 9.56
N TRP A 237 -10.76 -2.01 9.93
CA TRP A 237 -11.16 -1.83 11.33
C TRP A 237 -10.97 -3.08 12.16
N ALA A 238 -11.30 -4.28 11.65
CA ALA A 238 -11.04 -5.54 12.37
C ALA A 238 -9.55 -5.68 12.77
N SER A 239 -8.63 -5.24 11.92
CA SER A 239 -7.18 -5.34 12.20
C SER A 239 -6.72 -4.49 13.40
N HIS A 240 -7.48 -3.47 13.79
CA HIS A 240 -7.19 -2.60 14.94
C HIS A 240 -7.62 -3.19 16.29
N PHE A 241 -8.26 -4.36 16.28
CA PHE A 241 -8.63 -5.09 17.50
C PHE A 241 -7.71 -6.31 17.70
N ALA A 242 -7.52 -6.67 18.98
CA ALA A 242 -6.81 -7.89 19.34
C ALA A 242 -7.49 -9.12 18.71
N GLU A 243 -6.73 -10.15 18.37
CA GLU A 243 -7.21 -11.30 17.60
C GLU A 243 -8.51 -11.90 18.17
N HIS A 244 -8.56 -12.13 19.49
CA HIS A 244 -9.74 -12.67 20.18
C HIS A 244 -10.98 -11.75 20.17
N GLN A 245 -10.81 -10.47 19.87
CA GLN A 245 -11.89 -9.49 19.77
C GLN A 245 -12.40 -9.31 18.35
N ARG A 246 -11.64 -9.77 17.33
CA ARG A 246 -11.97 -9.50 15.92
C ARG A 246 -13.33 -10.04 15.54
N ALA A 247 -13.78 -11.20 16.04
CA ALA A 247 -15.13 -11.71 15.73
C ALA A 247 -16.27 -10.76 16.14
N HIS A 248 -16.03 -9.86 17.10
CA HIS A 248 -17.02 -8.92 17.64
C HIS A 248 -16.59 -7.45 17.46
N TRP A 249 -15.65 -7.17 16.56
CA TRP A 249 -15.07 -5.82 16.43
C TRP A 249 -16.14 -4.75 16.18
N LYS A 250 -17.20 -5.06 15.42
CA LYS A 250 -18.30 -4.12 15.12
C LYS A 250 -19.05 -3.65 16.37
N THR A 251 -19.20 -4.50 17.38
CA THR A 251 -19.85 -4.10 18.65
C THR A 251 -18.92 -3.27 19.53
N LEU A 252 -17.61 -3.41 19.34
CA LEU A 252 -16.58 -2.66 20.08
C LEU A 252 -16.22 -1.32 19.41
N LEU A 253 -16.48 -1.21 18.10
CA LEU A 253 -16.12 -0.06 17.28
C LEU A 253 -16.66 1.28 17.81
N PRO A 254 -17.92 1.43 18.24
CA PRO A 254 -18.43 2.73 18.70
C PRO A 254 -17.62 3.32 19.87
N ALA A 255 -17.30 2.50 20.87
CA ALA A 255 -16.51 2.93 22.02
C ALA A 255 -15.06 3.27 21.62
N GLN A 256 -14.47 2.47 20.72
CA GLN A 256 -13.14 2.72 20.19
C GLN A 256 -13.08 4.04 19.39
N LEU A 257 -14.08 4.29 18.53
CA LEU A 257 -14.19 5.53 17.77
C LEU A 257 -14.35 6.74 18.68
N GLN A 258 -15.16 6.66 19.73
CA GLN A 258 -15.30 7.74 20.69
C GLN A 258 -13.94 8.09 21.35
N ALA A 259 -13.18 7.08 21.76
CA ALA A 259 -11.84 7.28 22.32
C ALA A 259 -10.84 7.87 21.31
N LEU A 260 -10.91 7.46 20.04
CA LEU A 260 -10.10 8.02 18.96
C LEU A 260 -10.46 9.49 18.70
N LEU A 261 -11.75 9.82 18.57
CA LEU A 261 -12.23 11.17 18.33
C LEU A 261 -11.90 12.13 19.48
N GLN A 262 -11.90 11.64 20.73
CA GLN A 262 -11.44 12.44 21.87
C GLN A 262 -9.95 12.81 21.73
N ARG A 263 -9.10 11.87 21.29
CA ARG A 263 -7.68 12.15 21.00
C ARG A 263 -7.52 13.16 19.86
N ARG A 264 -8.31 13.01 18.79
CA ARG A 264 -8.34 14.00 17.69
C ARG A 264 -8.68 15.39 18.20
N SER A 265 -9.73 15.54 19.03
CA SER A 265 -10.13 16.85 19.58
C SER A 265 -9.00 17.54 20.36
N GLN A 266 -8.22 16.77 21.14
CA GLN A 266 -7.05 17.29 21.85
C GLN A 266 -5.92 17.69 20.89
N ALA A 267 -5.66 16.91 19.84
CA ALA A 267 -4.68 17.24 18.81
C ALA A 267 -5.10 18.48 18.01
N GLU A 268 -6.37 18.57 17.61
CA GLU A 268 -6.92 19.71 16.88
C GLU A 268 -6.92 21.01 17.68
N THR A 269 -7.15 20.95 19.00
CA THR A 269 -7.01 22.11 19.89
C THR A 269 -5.57 22.64 19.87
N ARG A 270 -4.58 21.74 19.95
CA ARG A 270 -3.15 22.11 19.89
C ARG A 270 -2.76 22.65 18.51
N ALA A 271 -3.29 22.06 17.43
CA ALA A 271 -3.08 22.56 16.07
C ALA A 271 -3.63 23.98 15.90
N ARG A 272 -4.87 24.24 16.36
CA ARG A 272 -5.46 25.59 16.32
C ARG A 272 -4.65 26.60 17.14
N ALA A 273 -4.14 26.20 18.30
CA ALA A 273 -3.25 27.04 19.12
C ALA A 273 -1.93 27.38 18.40
N ALA A 274 -1.44 26.50 17.53
CA ALA A 274 -0.30 26.75 16.64
C ALA A 274 -0.68 27.53 15.35
N GLY A 275 -1.90 28.04 15.24
CA GLY A 275 -2.35 28.82 14.07
C GLY A 275 -2.68 27.99 12.83
N VAL A 276 -2.87 26.67 12.98
CA VAL A 276 -3.27 25.77 11.90
C VAL A 276 -4.76 25.89 11.61
N THR A 277 -5.11 26.05 10.34
CA THR A 277 -6.49 25.93 9.86
C THR A 277 -6.81 24.47 9.56
N LEU A 278 -7.88 23.93 10.15
CA LEU A 278 -8.27 22.54 9.97
C LEU A 278 -9.23 22.36 8.78
N GLU A 279 -9.29 21.14 8.26
CA GLU A 279 -10.24 20.74 7.23
C GLU A 279 -11.62 20.41 7.81
N GLU A 280 -12.42 21.44 8.11
CA GLU A 280 -13.74 21.27 8.70
C GLU A 280 -14.76 20.60 7.75
N GLY A 281 -14.51 20.66 6.43
CA GLY A 281 -15.34 20.01 5.40
C GLY A 281 -15.10 18.52 5.22
N TYR A 282 -14.17 17.91 5.98
CA TYR A 282 -13.91 16.47 5.89
C TYR A 282 -15.11 15.66 6.39
N ALA A 283 -15.69 14.86 5.50
CA ALA A 283 -16.57 13.77 5.87
C ALA A 283 -15.69 12.51 6.09
N PRO A 284 -15.88 11.73 7.16
CA PRO A 284 -15.25 10.42 7.29
C PRO A 284 -16.06 9.34 6.52
N PRO A 285 -15.49 8.14 6.33
CA PRO A 285 -16.22 6.97 5.84
C PRO A 285 -17.51 6.70 6.64
N ALA A 286 -18.53 6.11 6.01
CA ALA A 286 -19.85 5.92 6.63
C ALA A 286 -19.80 5.16 7.96
N ILE A 287 -18.95 4.13 8.04
CA ILE A 287 -18.78 3.31 9.25
C ILE A 287 -18.22 4.09 10.46
N GLU A 288 -17.59 5.24 10.22
CA GLU A 288 -16.97 6.08 11.26
C GLU A 288 -17.84 7.26 11.69
N ARG A 289 -19.00 7.48 11.04
CA ARG A 289 -19.88 8.62 11.33
C ARG A 289 -20.63 8.51 12.65
N GLY A 290 -20.55 7.36 13.33
CA GLY A 290 -21.36 7.03 14.49
C GLY A 290 -22.83 6.79 14.12
N PRO A 291 -23.60 6.09 14.97
CA PRO A 291 -25.06 6.13 14.93
C PRO A 291 -25.61 7.50 15.34
#